data_AF-A0A4S4DG87-F1
#
_entry.id   AF-A0A4S4DG87-F1
#
_cell.length_a   1.000
_cell.length_b   1.000
_cell.length_c   1.000
_cell.angle_alpha   90.00
_cell.angle_beta   90.00
_cell.angle_gamma   90.00
#
_symmetry.space_group_name_H-M   'P 1'
#
loop_
_entity.id
_entity.type
_entity.pdbx_description
1 polymer ?
#
loop_
_entity_poly.entity_id
_entity_poly.type
_entity_poly.pdbx_seq_one_letter_code
_entity_poly.pdbx_strand_id
1 'polypeptide(L)'
;MAGRRVYGSLKSPATLKVLANLFEHDLDFEFVPVDLENGEHKNKHFLSMNPFGQVPVYEDGGIKQFATRTEADLRATHQAQEEFHGIVAEAEAELAKVLDVYEARLEKSKYLASEKYTIVDLLHLPNLQSLMGTPAKKLIESRPRVSSWCSDILARPTWAKVLDMQKKAQA
;
A
#
# COMPACT_ATOMS: atom_id res chain seq x y z
N MET A 1 26.76 13.64 2.84
CA MET A 1 25.67 13.35 1.89
C MET A 1 24.41 13.25 2.72
N ALA A 2 23.39 14.08 2.49
CA ALA A 2 22.15 14.01 3.28
C ALA A 2 21.47 12.67 3.00
N GLY A 3 21.20 11.89 4.05
CA GLY A 3 20.57 10.57 3.93
C GLY A 3 19.10 10.66 3.50
N ARG A 4 18.58 9.58 2.90
CA ARG A 4 17.16 9.45 2.57
C ARG A 4 16.33 9.30 3.83
N ARG A 5 15.19 9.98 3.91
CA ARG A 5 14.24 9.85 5.02
C ARG A 5 12.85 9.53 4.53
N VAL A 6 12.15 8.68 5.28
CA VAL A 6 10.74 8.38 5.06
C VAL A 6 9.97 8.73 6.33
N TYR A 7 9.22 9.82 6.28
CA TYR A 7 8.30 10.21 7.34
C TYR A 7 6.97 9.50 7.12
N GLY A 8 6.59 8.58 8.00
CA GLY A 8 5.33 7.88 7.82
C GLY A 8 4.95 6.96 8.96
N SER A 9 3.86 6.21 8.73
CA SER A 9 3.35 5.25 9.71
C SER A 9 3.33 3.85 9.11
N LEU A 10 3.82 2.89 9.89
CA LEU A 10 3.77 1.46 9.53
C LEU A 10 2.34 0.90 9.47
N LYS A 11 1.32 1.68 9.88
CA LYS A 11 -0.10 1.37 9.69
C LYS A 11 -0.65 1.86 8.34
N SER A 12 0.08 2.70 7.60
CA SER A 12 -0.38 3.30 6.34
C SER A 12 0.06 2.50 5.11
N PRO A 13 -0.88 2.00 4.27
CA PRO A 13 -0.55 1.33 3.02
C PRO A 13 0.37 2.14 2.11
N ALA A 14 0.21 3.46 2.04
CA ALA A 14 1.04 4.32 1.20
C ALA A 14 2.50 4.35 1.70
N THR A 15 2.70 4.34 3.02
CA THR A 15 4.04 4.26 3.61
C THR A 15 4.69 2.92 3.27
N LEU A 16 3.94 1.82 3.42
CA LEU A 16 4.45 0.47 3.14
C LEU A 16 4.89 0.30 1.66
N LYS A 17 4.22 0.95 0.71
CA LYS A 17 4.63 0.95 -0.71
C LYS A 17 6.00 1.60 -0.92
N VAL A 18 6.24 2.74 -0.27
CA VAL A 18 7.55 3.43 -0.36
C VAL A 18 8.64 2.56 0.27
N LEU A 19 8.39 1.98 1.44
CA LEU A 19 9.36 1.09 2.10
C LEU A 19 9.68 -0.15 1.24
N ALA A 20 8.65 -0.81 0.70
CA ALA A 20 8.83 -1.95 -0.19
C ALA A 20 9.68 -1.58 -1.42
N ASN A 21 9.42 -0.42 -2.02
CA ASN A 21 10.20 0.04 -3.17
C ASN A 21 11.66 0.32 -2.81
N LEU A 22 11.93 0.98 -1.68
CA LEU A 22 13.29 1.23 -1.21
C LEU A 22 14.06 -0.08 -0.96
N PHE A 23 13.41 -1.09 -0.37
CA PHE A 23 14.03 -2.40 -0.18
C PHE A 23 14.29 -3.17 -1.48
N GLU A 24 13.42 -3.05 -2.49
CA GLU A 24 13.64 -3.65 -3.81
C GLU A 24 14.85 -3.06 -4.54
N HIS A 25 15.15 -1.79 -4.28
CA HIS A 25 16.28 -1.08 -4.88
C HIS A 25 17.53 -1.07 -4.00
N ASP A 26 17.51 -1.78 -2.86
CA ASP A 26 18.62 -1.83 -1.89
C ASP A 26 19.10 -0.42 -1.48
N LEU A 27 18.15 0.50 -1.30
CA LEU A 27 18.44 1.88 -0.92
C LEU A 27 18.39 2.03 0.59
N ASP A 28 19.48 2.54 1.17
CA ASP A 28 19.50 2.94 2.57
C ASP A 28 18.60 4.16 2.81
N PHE A 29 17.85 4.10 3.92
CA PHE A 29 16.99 5.19 4.38
C PHE A 29 16.85 5.16 5.89
N GLU A 30 16.52 6.31 6.47
CA GLU A 30 16.07 6.47 7.84
C GLU A 30 14.53 6.53 7.86
N PHE A 31 13.90 5.65 8.65
CA PHE A 31 12.47 5.71 8.87
C PHE A 31 12.16 6.64 10.06
N VAL A 32 11.39 7.70 9.81
CA VAL A 32 10.93 8.63 10.82
C VAL A 32 9.45 8.34 11.09
N PRO A 33 9.11 7.72 12.24
CA PRO A 33 7.73 7.37 12.54
C PRO A 33 6.88 8.63 12.74
N VAL A 34 5.65 8.60 12.23
CA VAL A 34 4.65 9.65 12.38
C VAL A 34 3.42 9.05 13.05
N ASP A 35 3.01 9.64 14.16
CA ASP A 35 1.84 9.23 14.91
C ASP A 35 0.54 9.72 14.25
N LEU A 36 -0.15 8.80 13.59
CA LEU A 36 -1.43 9.10 12.96
C LEU A 36 -2.58 9.15 13.97
N GLU A 37 -2.49 8.41 15.08
CA GLU A 37 -3.55 8.30 16.08
C GLU A 37 -3.71 9.61 16.85
N ASN A 38 -2.59 10.23 17.21
CA ASN A 38 -2.57 11.53 17.89
C ASN A 38 -2.52 12.72 16.91
N GLY A 39 -2.68 12.49 15.61
CA GLY A 39 -2.79 13.57 14.64
C GLY A 39 -1.48 14.32 14.34
N GLU A 40 -0.30 13.73 14.56
CA GLU A 40 0.99 14.38 14.32
C GLU A 40 1.14 14.87 12.88
N HIS A 41 0.66 14.08 11.92
CA HIS A 41 0.56 14.41 10.50
C HIS A 41 -0.27 15.68 10.18
N LYS A 42 -0.98 16.26 11.15
CA LYS A 42 -1.76 17.51 11.03
C LYS A 42 -1.13 18.68 11.79
N ASN A 43 -0.04 18.46 12.51
CA ASN A 43 0.64 19.55 13.22
C ASN A 43 1.37 20.49 12.24
N LYS A 44 1.70 21.70 12.70
CA LYS A 44 2.35 22.73 11.86
C LYS A 44 3.69 22.26 11.28
N HIS A 45 4.45 21.47 12.03
CA HIS A 45 5.75 20.96 11.58
C HIS A 45 5.57 20.01 10.39
N PHE A 46 4.68 19.03 10.49
CA PHE A 46 4.41 18.07 9.43
C PHE A 46 3.75 18.74 8.20
N LEU A 47 2.79 19.65 8.43
CA LEU A 47 2.14 20.40 7.35
C LEU A 47 3.12 21.26 6.54
N SER A 48 4.23 21.71 7.15
CA SER A 48 5.29 22.40 6.41
C SER A 48 6.04 21.51 5.42
N MET A 49 6.01 20.18 5.64
CA MET A 49 6.61 19.18 4.76
C MET A 49 5.61 18.64 3.74
N ASN A 50 4.34 18.46 4.14
CA ASN A 50 3.24 18.06 3.28
C ASN A 50 1.96 18.83 3.64
N PRO A 51 1.51 19.79 2.81
CA PRO A 51 0.36 20.64 3.11
C PRO A 51 -0.98 19.88 3.21
N PHE A 52 -1.06 18.65 2.68
CA PHE A 52 -2.24 17.80 2.78
C PHE A 52 -2.32 17.05 4.12
N GLY A 53 -1.23 17.07 4.90
CA GLY A 53 -1.11 16.32 6.14
C GLY A 53 -1.37 14.84 5.91
N GLN A 54 -0.69 14.24 4.93
CA GLN A 54 -0.77 12.81 4.61
C GLN A 54 0.61 12.18 4.71
N VAL A 55 0.66 10.89 5.00
CA VAL A 55 1.91 10.09 4.98
C VAL A 55 1.92 9.16 3.76
N PRO A 56 3.09 8.83 3.20
CA PRO A 56 4.43 9.25 3.63
C PRO A 56 4.88 10.59 3.03
N VAL A 57 5.92 11.19 3.63
CA VAL A 57 6.80 12.16 2.97
C VAL A 57 8.16 11.49 2.78
N TYR A 58 8.66 11.48 1.54
CA TYR A 58 10.00 11.03 1.20
C TYR A 58 10.91 12.24 1.06
N GLU A 59 12.10 12.18 1.65
CA GLU A 59 13.12 13.22 1.51
C GLU A 59 14.43 12.64 1.01
N ASP A 60 15.01 13.26 -0.02
CA ASP A 60 16.31 12.90 -0.58
C ASP A 60 17.04 14.18 -1.00
N GLY A 61 18.26 14.40 -0.50
CA GLY A 61 19.05 15.59 -0.83
C GLY A 61 18.38 16.93 -0.49
N GLY A 62 17.49 16.96 0.52
CA GLY A 62 16.71 18.14 0.91
C GLY A 62 15.45 18.39 0.09
N ILE A 63 15.22 17.60 -0.96
CA ILE A 63 13.99 17.61 -1.76
C ILE A 63 12.95 16.74 -1.04
N LYS A 64 11.81 17.33 -0.71
CA LYS A 64 10.67 16.62 -0.10
C LYS A 64 9.64 16.29 -1.18
N GLN A 65 9.24 15.03 -1.23
CA GLN A 65 8.26 14.49 -2.14
C GLN A 65 7.13 13.84 -1.33
N PHE A 66 5.90 14.10 -1.71
CA PHE A 66 4.71 13.43 -1.19
C PHE A 66 3.83 13.07 -2.38
N ALA A 67 3.15 11.94 -2.31
CA ALA A 67 2.19 11.56 -3.33
C ALA A 67 0.88 12.32 -3.10
N THR A 68 0.41 13.07 -4.10
CA THR A 68 -0.97 13.53 -4.14
C THR A 68 -1.85 12.34 -4.51
N ARG A 69 -2.75 11.93 -3.62
CA ARG A 69 -3.82 10.99 -4.01
C ARG A 69 -4.71 11.72 -5.04
N THR A 70 -4.83 11.14 -6.24
CA THR A 70 -5.80 11.55 -7.25
C THR A 70 -7.22 11.32 -6.71
N GLU A 71 -7.93 12.42 -6.43
CA GLU A 71 -9.39 12.68 -6.28
C GLU A 71 -10.32 11.70 -5.55
N ALA A 72 -10.07 10.39 -5.48
CA ALA A 72 -11.02 9.40 -4.99
C ALA A 72 -11.20 9.38 -3.45
N ASP A 73 -10.24 9.91 -2.68
CA ASP A 73 -10.25 9.81 -1.22
C ASP A 73 -10.98 10.95 -0.48
N LEU A 74 -11.35 12.04 -1.15
CA LEU A 74 -12.00 13.18 -0.49
C LEU A 74 -13.52 13.01 -0.32
N ARG A 75 -14.15 12.02 -0.95
CA ARG A 75 -15.61 11.85 -0.91
C ARG A 75 -16.14 10.94 0.21
N ALA A 76 -15.26 10.25 0.94
CA ALA A 76 -15.67 9.17 1.85
C ALA A 76 -15.78 9.55 3.35
N THR A 77 -15.51 10.79 3.77
CA THR A 77 -15.51 11.15 5.20
C THR A 77 -16.79 11.83 5.69
N HIS A 78 -17.94 11.67 5.03
CA HIS A 78 -19.17 12.35 5.48
C HIS A 78 -20.49 11.56 5.39
N GLN A 79 -20.47 10.24 5.62
CA GLN A 79 -21.68 9.49 5.93
C GLN A 79 -21.35 8.26 6.76
N ALA A 80 -21.60 8.33 8.07
CA ALA A 80 -21.63 7.18 8.95
C ALA A 80 -23.11 6.87 9.27
N GLN A 81 -23.58 5.65 8.99
CA GLN A 81 -23.53 4.55 9.98
C GLN A 81 -24.61 3.44 9.84
N GLU A 82 -25.36 3.32 8.73
CA GLU A 82 -26.37 2.23 8.58
C GLU A 82 -26.28 1.32 7.32
N GLU A 83 -25.24 1.39 6.47
CA GLU A 83 -25.09 0.53 5.27
C GLU A 83 -23.76 -0.23 5.18
N PHE A 84 -23.22 -0.73 6.30
CA PHE A 84 -21.89 -1.37 6.30
C PHE A 84 -21.81 -2.65 5.43
N HIS A 85 -22.87 -3.45 5.36
CA HIS A 85 -22.87 -4.70 4.57
C HIS A 85 -23.08 -4.47 3.07
N GLY A 86 -23.87 -3.46 2.69
CA GLY A 86 -24.11 -3.10 1.29
C GLY A 86 -22.85 -2.61 0.60
N ILE A 87 -22.07 -1.77 1.29
CA ILE A 87 -20.80 -1.22 0.79
C ILE A 87 -19.77 -2.32 0.57
N VAL A 88 -19.69 -3.31 1.47
CA VAL A 88 -18.75 -4.44 1.31
C VAL A 88 -19.16 -5.33 0.16
N ALA A 89 -20.44 -5.67 0.02
CA ALA A 89 -20.92 -6.51 -1.08
C ALA A 89 -20.72 -5.83 -2.44
N GLU A 90 -21.00 -4.53 -2.54
CA GLU A 90 -20.74 -3.73 -3.74
C GLU A 90 -19.24 -3.70 -4.07
N ALA A 91 -18.39 -3.43 -3.07
CA ALA A 91 -16.94 -3.45 -3.24
C ALA A 91 -16.41 -4.83 -3.63
N GLU A 92 -16.95 -5.93 -3.08
CA GLU A 92 -16.62 -7.31 -3.48
C GLU A 92 -17.01 -7.56 -4.95
N ALA A 93 -18.18 -7.07 -5.39
CA ALA A 93 -18.64 -7.22 -6.76
C ALA A 93 -17.77 -6.43 -7.76
N GLU A 94 -17.41 -5.19 -7.44
CA GLU A 94 -16.51 -4.39 -8.27
C GLU A 94 -15.08 -4.98 -8.29
N LEU A 95 -14.58 -5.43 -7.15
CA LEU A 95 -13.30 -6.12 -7.06
C LEU A 95 -13.30 -7.39 -7.91
N ALA A 96 -14.37 -8.19 -7.88
CA ALA A 96 -14.48 -9.40 -8.69
C ALA A 96 -14.32 -9.11 -10.19
N LYS A 97 -14.95 -8.04 -10.70
CA LYS A 97 -14.82 -7.61 -12.11
C LYS A 97 -13.37 -7.25 -12.45
N VAL A 98 -12.69 -6.50 -11.57
CA VAL A 98 -11.27 -6.16 -11.75
C VAL A 98 -10.39 -7.41 -11.75
N LEU A 99 -10.66 -8.35 -10.85
CA LEU A 99 -9.91 -9.60 -10.75
C LEU A 99 -10.12 -10.52 -11.96
N ASP A 100 -11.29 -10.49 -12.60
CA ASP A 100 -11.52 -11.20 -13.87
C ASP A 100 -10.64 -10.65 -15.00
N VAL A 101 -10.48 -9.32 -15.05
CA VAL A 101 -9.52 -8.69 -15.98
C VAL A 101 -8.09 -9.10 -15.65
N TYR A 102 -7.73 -9.22 -14.37
CA TYR A 102 -6.40 -9.62 -13.95
C TYR A 102 -6.12 -11.08 -14.31
N GLU A 103 -7.10 -11.98 -14.11
CA GLU A 103 -6.98 -13.39 -14.49
C GLU A 103 -6.69 -13.54 -15.99
N ALA A 104 -7.42 -12.80 -16.84
CA ALA A 104 -7.18 -12.78 -18.29
C ALA A 104 -5.84 -12.11 -18.67
N ARG A 105 -5.38 -11.11 -17.90
CA ARG A 105 -4.08 -10.47 -18.13
C ARG A 105 -2.92 -11.40 -17.75
N LEU A 106 -3.02 -12.07 -16.60
CA LEU A 106 -2.01 -12.98 -16.07
C LEU A 106 -1.91 -14.29 -16.86
N GLU A 107 -2.86 -14.56 -17.74
CA GLU A 107 -2.70 -15.60 -18.77
C GLU A 107 -1.63 -15.23 -19.80
N LYS A 108 -1.51 -13.94 -20.13
CA LYS A 108 -0.60 -13.46 -21.18
C LYS A 108 0.79 -13.14 -20.67
N SER A 109 0.93 -12.95 -19.36
CA SER A 109 2.20 -12.52 -18.77
C SER A 109 2.29 -12.91 -17.30
N LYS A 110 3.50 -13.23 -16.82
CA LYS A 110 3.71 -13.63 -15.43
C LYS A 110 3.28 -12.57 -14.40
N TYR A 111 3.46 -11.29 -14.72
CA TYR A 111 3.10 -10.15 -13.85
C TYR A 111 2.19 -9.17 -14.60
N LEU A 112 1.58 -8.22 -13.86
CA LEU A 112 0.55 -7.35 -14.43
C LEU A 112 1.05 -6.51 -15.61
N ALA A 113 2.27 -5.98 -15.51
CA ALA A 113 2.85 -5.13 -16.55
C ALA A 113 3.66 -5.90 -17.59
N SER A 114 4.37 -6.97 -17.19
CA SER A 114 5.34 -7.66 -18.04
C SER A 114 5.69 -9.06 -17.51
N GLU A 115 6.61 -9.77 -18.19
CA GLU A 115 7.18 -11.04 -17.70
C GLU A 115 8.02 -10.89 -16.41
N LYS A 116 8.36 -9.66 -16.04
CA LYS A 116 9.15 -9.33 -14.86
C LYS A 116 8.31 -8.58 -13.84
N TYR A 117 8.65 -8.78 -12.57
CA TYR A 117 8.08 -8.04 -11.45
C TYR A 117 8.40 -6.55 -11.60
N THR A 118 7.41 -5.70 -11.42
CA THR A 118 7.55 -4.24 -11.55
C THR A 118 6.90 -3.50 -10.38
N ILE A 119 7.03 -2.17 -10.40
CA ILE A 119 6.31 -1.31 -9.47
C ILE A 119 4.78 -1.53 -9.52
N VAL A 120 4.21 -1.94 -10.66
CA VAL A 120 2.78 -2.20 -10.77
C VAL A 120 2.35 -3.30 -9.79
N ASP A 121 3.11 -4.38 -9.70
CA ASP A 121 2.85 -5.49 -8.79
C ASP A 121 3.10 -5.08 -7.32
N LEU A 122 4.18 -4.35 -7.07
CA LEU A 122 4.56 -3.83 -5.75
C LEU A 122 3.44 -3.01 -5.10
N LEU A 123 2.80 -2.14 -5.88
CA LEU A 123 1.75 -1.24 -5.38
C LEU A 123 0.51 -1.98 -4.85
N HIS A 124 0.35 -3.27 -5.17
CA HIS A 124 -0.74 -4.12 -4.66
C HIS A 124 -0.44 -4.73 -3.30
N LEU A 125 0.84 -4.88 -2.91
CA LEU A 125 1.27 -5.64 -1.72
C LEU A 125 0.53 -5.26 -0.44
N PRO A 126 0.42 -3.99 -0.03
CA PRO A 126 -0.18 -3.68 1.27
C PRO A 126 -1.67 -3.99 1.34
N ASN A 127 -2.41 -3.65 0.28
CA ASN A 127 -3.86 -3.87 0.25
C ASN A 127 -4.17 -5.35 0.13
N LEU A 128 -3.37 -6.09 -0.66
CA LEU A 128 -3.50 -7.52 -0.78
C LEU A 128 -3.16 -8.23 0.54
N GLN A 129 -2.09 -7.84 1.22
CA GLN A 129 -1.72 -8.38 2.54
C GLN A 129 -2.87 -8.26 3.54
N SER A 130 -3.52 -7.10 3.59
CA SER A 130 -4.70 -6.88 4.43
C SER A 130 -5.90 -7.71 3.97
N LEU A 131 -6.19 -7.74 2.66
CA LEU A 131 -7.31 -8.50 2.08
C LEU A 131 -7.22 -10.00 2.39
N MET A 132 -6.00 -10.56 2.32
CA MET A 132 -5.75 -11.98 2.60
C MET A 132 -6.04 -12.37 4.06
N GLY A 133 -6.11 -11.40 4.97
CA GLY A 133 -6.56 -11.60 6.36
C GLY A 133 -8.08 -11.59 6.55
N THR A 134 -8.87 -11.42 5.49
CA THR A 134 -10.34 -11.30 5.53
C THR A 134 -11.04 -12.43 4.76
N PRO A 135 -12.35 -12.66 4.96
CA PRO A 135 -13.13 -13.61 4.16
C PRO A 135 -13.15 -13.32 2.65
N ALA A 136 -12.90 -12.06 2.24
CA ALA A 136 -12.87 -11.67 0.84
C ALA A 136 -11.70 -12.29 0.06
N LYS A 137 -10.72 -12.91 0.74
CA LYS A 137 -9.65 -13.70 0.11
C LYS A 137 -10.18 -14.80 -0.83
N LYS A 138 -11.41 -15.28 -0.61
CA LYS A 138 -12.12 -16.23 -1.50
C LYS A 138 -12.16 -15.74 -2.95
N LEU A 139 -12.22 -14.42 -3.18
CA LEU A 139 -12.24 -13.82 -4.52
C LEU A 139 -10.87 -13.97 -5.23
N ILE A 140 -9.79 -13.99 -4.47
CA ILE A 140 -8.44 -14.26 -4.98
C ILE A 140 -8.26 -15.76 -5.20
N GLU A 141 -8.61 -16.57 -4.20
CA GLU A 141 -8.44 -18.03 -4.20
C GLU A 141 -9.26 -18.73 -5.31
N SER A 142 -10.40 -18.15 -5.72
CA SER A 142 -11.21 -18.69 -6.81
C SER A 142 -10.63 -18.48 -8.22
N ARG A 143 -9.53 -17.74 -8.35
CA ARG A 143 -8.90 -17.36 -9.63
C ARG A 143 -7.46 -17.85 -9.64
N PRO A 144 -7.14 -18.96 -10.34
CA PRO A 144 -5.87 -19.65 -10.14
C PRO A 144 -4.64 -18.81 -10.53
N ARG A 145 -4.70 -18.02 -11.59
CA ARG A 145 -3.54 -17.20 -12.00
C ARG A 145 -3.37 -16.00 -11.07
N VAL A 146 -4.46 -15.33 -10.71
CA VAL A 146 -4.46 -14.27 -9.68
C VAL A 146 -3.92 -14.82 -8.36
N SER A 147 -4.41 -15.96 -7.89
CA SER A 147 -3.95 -16.61 -6.65
C SER A 147 -2.46 -16.92 -6.69
N SER A 148 -1.96 -17.48 -7.80
CA SER A 148 -0.53 -17.73 -8.00
C SER A 148 0.29 -16.44 -7.98
N TRP A 149 -0.16 -15.39 -8.67
CA TRP A 149 0.49 -14.08 -8.69
C TRP A 149 0.52 -13.46 -7.29
N CYS A 150 -0.60 -13.46 -6.57
CA CYS A 150 -0.71 -12.98 -5.19
C CYS A 150 0.28 -13.69 -4.28
N SER A 151 0.36 -15.02 -4.37
CA SER A 151 1.28 -15.82 -3.57
C SER A 151 2.74 -15.47 -3.87
N ASP A 152 3.10 -15.30 -5.14
CA ASP A 152 4.45 -14.94 -5.57
C ASP A 152 4.88 -13.56 -5.06
N ILE A 153 4.03 -12.54 -5.20
CA ILE A 153 4.39 -11.18 -4.79
C ILE A 153 4.43 -11.04 -3.26
N LEU A 154 3.53 -11.70 -2.53
CA LEU A 154 3.51 -11.67 -1.06
C LEU A 154 4.69 -12.44 -0.45
N ALA A 155 5.24 -13.44 -1.15
CA ALA A 155 6.39 -14.20 -0.69
C ALA A 155 7.74 -13.47 -0.90
N ARG A 156 7.74 -12.25 -1.45
CA ARG A 156 8.98 -11.54 -1.77
C ARG A 156 9.80 -11.23 -0.50
N PRO A 157 11.12 -11.49 -0.49
CA PRO A 157 11.96 -11.22 0.68
C PRO A 157 11.96 -9.76 1.13
N THR A 158 11.86 -8.83 0.18
CA THR A 158 11.74 -7.38 0.41
C THR A 158 10.45 -7.02 1.11
N TRP A 159 9.33 -7.69 0.78
CA TRP A 159 8.07 -7.52 1.48
C TRP A 159 8.15 -8.08 2.91
N ALA A 160 8.80 -9.22 3.11
CA ALA A 160 9.05 -9.76 4.45
C ALA A 160 9.81 -8.76 5.34
N LYS A 161 10.80 -8.02 4.81
CA LYS A 161 11.48 -6.94 5.55
C LYS A 161 10.50 -5.86 6.03
N VAL A 162 9.54 -5.46 5.20
CA VAL A 162 8.50 -4.49 5.59
C VAL A 162 7.61 -5.05 6.70
N LEU A 163 7.15 -6.30 6.56
CA LEU A 163 6.33 -6.95 7.59
C LEU A 163 7.09 -7.09 8.92
N ASP A 164 8.39 -7.36 8.88
CA ASP A 164 9.21 -7.45 10.08
C ASP A 164 9.41 -6.08 10.74
N MET A 165 9.48 -4.98 9.98
CA MET A 165 9.41 -3.63 10.55
C MET A 165 8.08 -3.42 11.30
N GLN A 166 6.96 -3.84 10.72
CA GLN A 166 5.65 -3.72 11.36
C GLN A 166 5.57 -4.51 12.66
N LYS A 167 6.04 -5.77 12.66
CA LYS A 167 6.06 -6.62 13.86
C LYS A 167 6.92 -6.02 14.98
N LYS A 168 8.12 -5.54 14.64
CA LYS A 168 9.03 -4.91 15.62
C LYS A 168 8.46 -3.65 16.24
N ALA A 169 7.64 -2.90 15.51
CA ALA A 169 6.97 -1.69 16.03
C ALA A 169 5.73 -1.99 16.89
N GLN A 170 5.24 -3.24 16.91
CA GLN A 170 4.10 -3.69 17.72
C GLN A 170 4.53 -4.47 18.97
N ALA A 171 5.82 -4.81 19.08
CA ALA A 171 6.42 -5.50 20.22
C ALA A 171 6.91 -4.49 21.27
#